data_AF-A0A1W2A9E4-F1
#
_entry.id   AF-A0A1W2A9E4-F1
#
_cell.length_a   1.000
_cell.length_b   1.000
_cell.length_c   1.000
_cell.angle_alpha   90.00
_cell.angle_beta   90.00
_cell.angle_gamma   90.00
#
_symmetry.space_group_name_H-M   'P 1'
#
loop_
_entity.id
_entity.type
_entity.pdbx_description
1 polymer ?
#
loop_
_entity_poly.entity_id
_entity_poly.type
_entity_poly.pdbx_seq_one_letter_code
_entity_poly.pdbx_strand_id
1 'polypeptide(L)'
;MKSIFYISFAVLSSFCLGQQTFQFTDGELEYVTKKTGIIIKKDNEYYQLQLNFPSKISEKVNFKLEKTSLEILKSETEGETIFYASDISSYDFNKIKNVMFTAKEDDEIHRFFALNNESIIHSRTDFYFDKKRTYPESQSYYFIIDFGNGKKILCFENYTTSFIISHKNKLTLLHNSPYDKSKVSKIGKLKAIDINGGIGNYITDTLADKKIIYKNVFGQNVLNDSFDSICIKSPFIVTYQNNKINIYNSRLQKLPLKNVRAFYVEKYFPILQILQKNKVRKINLLGKNYKRGDGPDFVDLSYMFPDREVEFKIIKKNDDFYMKSNGDDFDKYRWISKDTTFYNYEHKVTGKLYHAAQYDSIRYFDDFMETMTLYSEADYKKSYPILLYCKLKNGKYDLSTIEYLLLENPPENIIRINNELPKNLDQVIPIDQDTYRIEKDGLSTYYPIIKEIKYKKLGVLDRNFARFTLPNGQKGWLDKEGNEYLDE
;
A
#
# COMPACT_ATOMS: atom_id res chain seq x y z
N MET A 1 -51.42 3.97 -10.17
CA MET A 1 -50.13 3.36 -10.58
C MET A 1 -49.18 4.49 -10.97
N LYS A 2 -48.20 4.82 -10.12
CA LYS A 2 -47.18 5.84 -10.42
C LYS A 2 -46.07 5.18 -11.25
N SER A 3 -46.08 5.40 -12.55
CA SER A 3 -44.98 5.00 -13.43
C SER A 3 -43.79 5.94 -13.19
N ILE A 4 -42.77 5.45 -12.49
CA ILE A 4 -41.48 6.10 -12.38
C ILE A 4 -40.80 5.93 -13.75
N PHE A 5 -40.82 6.98 -14.58
CA PHE A 5 -40.07 7.03 -15.83
C PHE A 5 -38.57 7.11 -15.51
N TYR A 6 -37.87 5.99 -15.62
CA TYR A 6 -36.41 5.98 -15.69
C TYR A 6 -36.00 6.40 -17.10
N ILE A 7 -35.87 7.71 -17.32
CA ILE A 7 -35.25 8.22 -18.54
C ILE A 7 -33.74 8.02 -18.38
N SER A 8 -33.14 7.20 -19.24
CA SER A 8 -31.68 7.04 -19.34
C SER A 8 -31.14 8.23 -20.15
N PHE A 9 -30.44 9.15 -19.49
CA PHE A 9 -29.94 10.38 -20.12
C PHE A 9 -28.54 10.21 -20.71
N ALA A 10 -28.37 10.62 -21.97
CA ALA A 10 -27.08 10.60 -22.64
C ALA A 10 -26.27 11.86 -22.31
N VAL A 11 -25.39 11.78 -21.31
CA VAL A 11 -24.39 12.81 -21.06
C VAL A 11 -23.22 12.62 -22.04
N LEU A 12 -22.95 13.63 -22.86
CA LEU A 12 -21.78 13.66 -23.75
C LEU A 12 -20.56 14.10 -22.92
N SER A 13 -19.77 13.13 -22.46
CA SER A 13 -18.44 13.41 -21.90
C SER A 13 -17.48 13.72 -23.05
N SER A 14 -16.90 14.91 -23.09
CA SER A 14 -15.78 15.20 -23.98
C SER A 14 -14.53 14.46 -23.46
N PHE A 15 -14.12 13.41 -24.17
CA PHE A 15 -12.95 12.59 -23.82
C PHE A 15 -11.64 13.34 -24.13
N CYS A 16 -11.32 14.35 -23.33
CA CYS A 16 -9.96 14.85 -23.19
C CYS A 16 -9.31 14.16 -21.99
N LEU A 17 -8.01 13.88 -22.07
CA LEU A 17 -7.17 13.51 -20.93
C LEU A 17 -7.21 14.67 -19.91
N GLY A 18 -8.21 14.68 -19.02
CA GLY A 18 -8.56 15.87 -18.26
C GLY A 18 -9.67 15.62 -17.25
N GLN A 19 -9.79 16.58 -16.34
CA GLN A 19 -10.79 16.60 -15.27
C GLN A 19 -12.20 16.33 -15.81
N GLN A 20 -12.87 15.32 -15.25
CA GLN A 20 -14.21 14.94 -15.69
C GLN A 20 -15.20 16.09 -15.57
N THR A 21 -15.89 16.39 -16.65
CA THR A 21 -16.87 17.48 -16.72
C THR A 21 -18.17 16.96 -17.31
N PHE A 22 -19.26 17.10 -16.56
CA PHE A 22 -20.59 16.69 -16.98
C PHE A 22 -21.42 17.94 -17.26
N GLN A 23 -21.90 18.07 -18.49
CA GLN A 23 -22.83 19.13 -18.84
C GLN A 23 -24.22 18.79 -18.28
N PHE A 24 -24.77 19.70 -17.48
CA PHE A 24 -26.11 19.58 -16.92
C PHE A 24 -27.07 20.47 -17.71
N THR A 25 -28.13 19.89 -18.27
CA THR A 25 -29.07 20.59 -19.16
C THR A 25 -30.53 20.55 -18.71
N ASP A 26 -30.84 19.85 -17.61
CA ASP A 26 -32.22 19.61 -17.18
C ASP A 26 -32.70 20.62 -16.14
N GLY A 27 -32.95 21.85 -16.58
CA GLY A 27 -33.31 22.98 -15.72
C GLY A 27 -32.16 23.95 -15.49
N GLU A 28 -32.41 24.96 -14.67
CA GLU A 28 -31.46 26.02 -14.36
C GLU A 28 -30.93 25.87 -12.94
N LEU A 29 -29.62 26.07 -12.76
CA LEU A 29 -29.05 26.21 -11.42
C LEU A 29 -29.71 27.42 -10.75
N GLU A 30 -30.33 27.22 -9.59
CA GLU A 30 -30.92 28.30 -8.79
C GLU A 30 -29.93 28.75 -7.71
N TYR A 31 -29.49 27.82 -6.86
CA TYR A 31 -28.49 28.08 -5.81
C TYR A 31 -27.84 26.79 -5.31
N VAL A 32 -26.79 26.96 -4.51
CA VAL A 32 -26.07 25.87 -3.83
C VAL A 32 -25.96 26.21 -2.34
N THR A 33 -26.21 25.22 -1.49
CA THR A 33 -25.95 25.31 -0.06
C THR A 33 -25.22 24.07 0.45
N LYS A 34 -24.64 24.17 1.63
CA LYS A 34 -24.01 23.05 2.32
C LYS A 34 -25.04 21.96 2.67
N LYS A 35 -26.13 22.34 3.33
CA LYS A 35 -27.12 21.40 3.86
C LYS A 35 -27.94 20.71 2.76
N THR A 36 -28.42 21.48 1.78
CA THR A 36 -29.32 20.98 0.73
C THR A 36 -28.59 20.59 -0.56
N GLY A 37 -27.34 20.99 -0.72
CA GLY A 37 -26.58 20.73 -1.95
C GLY A 37 -26.98 21.66 -3.10
N ILE A 38 -27.02 21.12 -4.31
CA ILE A 38 -27.28 21.85 -5.54
C ILE A 38 -28.78 21.85 -5.83
N ILE A 39 -29.39 23.04 -5.91
CA ILE A 39 -30.82 23.20 -6.20
C ILE A 39 -31.02 23.69 -7.64
N ILE A 40 -31.87 22.97 -8.36
CA ILE A 40 -32.24 23.20 -9.76
C ILE A 40 -33.70 23.64 -9.83
N LYS A 41 -33.96 24.66 -10.65
CA LYS A 41 -35.31 25.11 -10.98
C LYS A 41 -35.69 24.61 -12.37
N LYS A 42 -36.83 23.94 -12.47
CA LYS A 42 -37.37 23.40 -13.73
C LYS A 42 -38.89 23.47 -13.70
N ASP A 43 -39.50 24.02 -14.74
CA ASP A 43 -40.97 24.13 -14.88
C ASP A 43 -41.68 24.77 -13.67
N ASN A 44 -41.07 25.82 -13.08
CA ASN A 44 -41.50 26.48 -11.84
C ASN A 44 -41.48 25.62 -10.56
N GLU A 45 -40.89 24.44 -10.62
CA GLU A 45 -40.66 23.56 -9.48
C GLU A 45 -39.18 23.52 -9.11
N TYR A 46 -38.90 23.13 -7.86
CA TYR A 46 -37.56 23.05 -7.31
C TYR A 46 -37.17 21.59 -7.11
N TYR A 47 -35.93 21.28 -7.45
CA TYR A 47 -35.36 19.96 -7.38
C TYR A 47 -33.99 20.00 -6.73
N GLN A 48 -33.73 19.05 -5.83
CA GLN A 48 -32.39 18.77 -5.36
C GLN A 48 -31.70 17.85 -6.36
N LEU A 49 -30.50 18.24 -6.79
CA LEU A 49 -29.65 17.41 -7.65
C LEU A 49 -28.94 16.36 -6.80
N GLN A 50 -29.39 15.11 -6.90
CA GLN A 50 -28.74 13.96 -6.30
C GLN A 50 -27.69 13.39 -7.26
N LEU A 51 -26.49 13.20 -6.73
CA LEU A 51 -25.35 12.62 -7.43
C LEU A 51 -25.24 11.15 -7.06
N ASN A 52 -25.46 10.26 -8.01
CA ASN A 52 -25.26 8.84 -7.80
C ASN A 52 -23.95 8.40 -8.44
N PHE A 53 -23.00 8.04 -7.59
CA PHE A 53 -21.71 7.52 -8.04
C PHE A 53 -21.82 6.03 -8.32
N PRO A 54 -21.38 5.60 -9.49
CA PRO A 54 -21.40 4.20 -9.82
C PRO A 54 -20.47 3.44 -8.88
N SER A 55 -20.99 2.39 -8.24
CA SER A 55 -20.16 1.46 -7.47
C SER A 55 -19.22 0.64 -8.37
N LYS A 56 -19.50 0.60 -9.68
CA LYS A 56 -18.76 -0.16 -10.69
C LYS A 56 -18.28 0.74 -11.82
N ILE A 57 -17.06 0.50 -12.28
CA ILE A 57 -16.36 1.30 -13.28
C ILE A 57 -17.06 1.35 -14.65
N SER A 58 -17.93 0.38 -14.96
CA SER A 58 -18.70 0.34 -16.20
C SER A 58 -19.95 1.22 -16.19
N GLU A 59 -20.38 1.70 -15.03
CA GLU A 59 -21.59 2.51 -14.89
C GLU A 59 -21.23 4.00 -15.03
N LYS A 60 -22.12 4.78 -15.66
CA LYS A 60 -21.93 6.23 -15.80
C LYS A 60 -22.37 6.92 -14.50
N VAL A 61 -21.73 8.05 -14.18
CA VAL A 61 -22.26 8.99 -13.18
C VAL A 61 -23.67 9.37 -13.61
N ASN A 62 -24.63 9.15 -12.71
CA ASN A 62 -26.02 9.42 -12.97
C ASN A 62 -26.50 10.55 -12.06
N PHE A 63 -27.28 11.45 -12.65
CA PHE A 63 -27.92 12.56 -11.97
C PHE A 63 -29.38 12.22 -11.76
N LYS A 64 -29.90 12.46 -10.56
CA LYS A 64 -31.32 12.34 -10.26
C LYS A 64 -31.82 13.65 -9.69
N LEU A 65 -32.89 14.18 -10.27
CA LEU A 65 -33.61 15.31 -9.68
C LEU A 65 -34.66 14.80 -8.71
N GLU A 66 -34.51 15.18 -7.44
CA GLU A 66 -35.48 14.88 -6.39
C GLU A 66 -36.30 16.13 -6.11
N LYS A 67 -37.60 16.06 -6.40
CA LYS A 67 -38.50 17.19 -6.19
C LYS A 67 -38.53 17.58 -4.72
N THR A 68 -38.39 18.87 -4.45
CA THR A 68 -38.45 19.44 -3.10
C THR A 68 -39.41 20.62 -3.05
N SER A 69 -39.96 20.92 -1.87
CA SER A 69 -40.89 22.05 -1.70
C SER A 69 -40.14 23.31 -1.28
N LEU A 70 -40.68 24.47 -1.65
CA LEU A 70 -40.11 25.76 -1.25
C LEU A 70 -40.08 25.93 0.29
N GLU A 71 -41.01 25.31 1.01
CA GLU A 71 -41.07 25.33 2.48
C GLU A 71 -39.91 24.56 3.10
N ILE A 72 -39.61 23.37 2.58
CA ILE A 72 -38.45 22.57 3.01
C ILE A 72 -37.18 23.36 2.71
N LEU A 73 -37.06 23.88 1.49
CA LEU A 73 -35.91 24.69 1.10
C LEU A 73 -35.71 25.92 1.98
N LYS A 74 -36.77 26.65 2.33
CA LYS A 74 -36.68 27.82 3.22
C LYS A 74 -36.20 27.45 4.62
N SER A 75 -36.73 26.37 5.20
CA SER A 75 -36.32 25.92 6.53
C SER A 75 -34.91 25.34 6.56
N GLU A 76 -34.46 24.74 5.47
CA GLU A 76 -33.10 24.20 5.36
C GLU A 76 -32.03 25.25 4.99
N THR A 77 -32.44 26.39 4.45
CA THR A 77 -31.52 27.49 4.11
C THR A 77 -31.46 28.59 5.16
N GLU A 78 -32.29 28.52 6.20
CA GLU A 78 -32.27 29.48 7.29
C GLU A 78 -30.94 29.43 8.07
N GLY A 79 -30.21 30.55 8.08
CA GLY A 79 -28.90 30.67 8.73
C GLY A 79 -27.72 30.08 7.93
N GLU A 80 -27.97 29.49 6.77
CA GLU A 80 -26.93 28.90 5.92
C GLU A 80 -26.33 29.93 4.95
N THR A 81 -25.10 29.66 4.51
CA THR A 81 -24.52 30.44 3.40
C THR A 81 -25.07 29.91 2.08
N ILE A 82 -25.82 30.74 1.38
CA ILE A 82 -26.43 30.43 0.07
C ILE A 82 -25.60 31.06 -1.04
N PHE A 83 -25.23 30.27 -2.05
CA PHE A 83 -24.61 30.77 -3.28
C PHE A 83 -25.64 30.70 -4.40
N TYR A 84 -26.22 31.84 -4.75
CA TYR A 84 -27.13 31.90 -5.88
C TYR A 84 -26.37 31.69 -7.18
N ALA A 85 -27.05 31.23 -8.22
CA ALA A 85 -26.43 31.01 -9.51
C ALA A 85 -25.83 32.28 -10.13
N SER A 86 -26.29 33.46 -9.72
CA SER A 86 -25.72 34.76 -10.07
C SER A 86 -24.42 35.09 -9.34
N ASP A 87 -24.17 34.49 -8.18
CA ASP A 87 -22.92 34.65 -7.42
C ASP A 87 -21.79 33.80 -8.02
N ILE A 88 -22.13 32.73 -8.74
CA ILE A 88 -21.17 31.77 -9.29
C ILE A 88 -20.46 32.37 -10.50
N SER A 89 -19.16 32.60 -10.37
CA SER A 89 -18.30 33.14 -11.41
C SER A 89 -17.62 32.04 -12.21
N SER A 90 -17.32 32.33 -13.48
CA SER A 90 -16.50 31.44 -14.31
C SER A 90 -15.12 31.20 -13.70
N TYR A 91 -14.72 29.93 -13.63
CA TYR A 91 -13.40 29.52 -13.16
C TYR A 91 -12.82 28.39 -14.01
N ASP A 92 -11.52 28.50 -14.31
CA ASP A 92 -10.76 27.44 -14.94
C ASP A 92 -10.30 26.44 -13.87
N PHE A 93 -11.10 25.41 -13.65
CA PHE A 93 -10.84 24.37 -12.65
C PHE A 93 -9.55 23.56 -12.93
N ASN A 94 -8.93 23.65 -14.11
CA ASN A 94 -7.59 23.09 -14.32
C ASN A 94 -6.52 23.73 -13.41
N LYS A 95 -6.80 24.93 -12.87
CA LYS A 95 -5.92 25.63 -11.92
C LYS A 95 -6.05 25.09 -10.49
N ILE A 96 -7.02 24.23 -10.19
CA ILE A 96 -7.26 23.69 -8.84
C ILE A 96 -6.06 22.90 -8.30
N LYS A 97 -5.24 22.30 -9.19
CA LYS A 97 -3.97 21.64 -8.86
C LYS A 97 -2.92 22.53 -8.18
N ASN A 98 -3.15 23.84 -8.16
CA ASN A 98 -2.29 24.83 -7.52
C ASN A 98 -2.95 25.50 -6.30
N VAL A 99 -4.09 24.98 -5.83
CA VAL A 99 -4.90 25.57 -4.76
C VAL A 99 -5.06 24.58 -3.61
N MET A 100 -4.86 25.07 -2.38
CA MET A 100 -5.07 24.32 -1.14
C MET A 100 -6.08 25.06 -0.27
N PHE A 101 -7.10 24.34 0.17
CA PHE A 101 -8.06 24.80 1.18
C PHE A 101 -7.56 24.34 2.53
N THR A 102 -7.47 25.24 3.50
CA THR A 102 -7.06 24.92 4.87
C THR A 102 -8.17 25.31 5.83
N ALA A 103 -8.65 24.35 6.60
CA ALA A 103 -9.58 24.58 7.69
C ALA A 103 -8.90 24.27 9.03
N LYS A 104 -9.31 24.97 10.08
CA LYS A 104 -8.86 24.72 11.45
C LYS A 104 -10.08 24.35 12.28
N GLU A 105 -10.01 23.22 12.95
CA GLU A 105 -11.01 22.71 13.88
C GLU A 105 -10.26 22.37 15.17
N ASP A 106 -10.57 23.05 16.27
CA ASP A 106 -9.80 22.98 17.52
C ASP A 106 -8.28 23.12 17.31
N ASP A 107 -7.50 22.08 17.62
CA ASP A 107 -6.05 22.03 17.41
C ASP A 107 -5.64 21.32 16.11
N GLU A 108 -6.60 20.84 15.33
CA GLU A 108 -6.38 20.13 14.08
C GLU A 108 -6.36 21.08 12.88
N ILE A 109 -5.47 20.80 11.92
CA ILE A 109 -5.41 21.52 10.64
C ILE A 109 -5.74 20.55 9.52
N HIS A 110 -6.92 20.74 8.92
CA HIS A 110 -7.33 19.99 7.74
C HIS A 110 -6.94 20.73 6.47
N ARG A 111 -6.44 19.99 5.48
CA ARG A 111 -6.08 20.50 4.17
C ARG A 111 -6.75 19.68 3.08
N PHE A 112 -7.28 20.38 2.09
CA PHE A 112 -7.83 19.79 0.89
C PHE A 112 -7.05 20.31 -0.31
N PHE A 113 -6.50 19.42 -1.11
CA PHE A 113 -5.77 19.79 -2.32
C PHE A 113 -5.83 18.68 -3.36
N ALA A 114 -5.78 19.05 -4.63
CA ALA A 114 -5.77 18.09 -5.72
C ALA A 114 -4.43 17.33 -5.76
N LEU A 115 -4.50 16.01 -5.65
CA LEU A 115 -3.35 15.11 -5.82
C LEU A 115 -2.98 15.02 -7.29
N ASN A 116 -3.99 14.80 -8.14
CA ASN A 116 -3.89 14.78 -9.59
C ASN A 116 -5.14 15.45 -10.21
N ASN A 117 -5.38 15.23 -11.51
CA ASN A 117 -6.50 15.85 -12.23
C ASN A 117 -7.88 15.27 -11.88
N GLU A 118 -7.93 14.26 -11.01
CA GLU A 118 -9.14 13.47 -10.77
C GLU A 118 -9.42 13.24 -9.29
N SER A 119 -8.40 13.36 -8.41
CA SER A 119 -8.56 13.14 -6.99
C SER A 119 -8.06 14.29 -6.12
N ILE A 120 -8.79 14.53 -5.04
CA ILE A 120 -8.42 15.43 -3.95
C ILE A 120 -8.06 14.61 -2.74
N ILE A 121 -7.02 15.05 -2.05
CA ILE A 121 -6.59 14.52 -0.76
C ILE A 121 -7.16 15.43 0.32
N HIS A 122 -7.77 14.79 1.31
CA HIS A 122 -8.03 15.39 2.61
C HIS A 122 -6.95 14.88 3.56
N SER A 123 -6.12 15.79 4.04
CA SER A 123 -5.09 15.49 5.03
C SER A 123 -5.39 16.22 6.32
N ARG A 124 -5.14 15.57 7.45
CA ARG A 124 -5.21 16.18 8.77
C ARG A 124 -3.83 16.30 9.36
N THR A 125 -3.64 17.37 10.12
CA THR A 125 -2.41 17.58 10.87
C THR A 125 -2.74 17.74 12.33
N ASP A 126 -2.25 16.79 13.11
CA ASP A 126 -2.49 16.71 14.55
C ASP A 126 -1.22 17.09 15.30
N PHE A 127 -1.41 17.54 16.54
CA PHE A 127 -0.33 17.73 17.49
C PHE A 127 -0.37 16.57 18.49
N TYR A 128 0.49 15.58 18.31
CA TYR A 128 0.60 14.44 19.22
C TYR A 128 1.96 14.49 19.90
N PHE A 129 1.98 14.60 21.24
CA PHE A 129 3.20 14.77 22.06
C PHE A 129 4.12 15.90 21.56
N ASP A 130 3.57 17.10 21.35
CA ASP A 130 4.28 18.30 20.83
C ASP A 130 4.90 18.13 19.43
N LYS A 131 4.63 17.01 18.74
CA LYS A 131 5.07 16.77 17.37
C LYS A 131 3.90 16.96 16.42
N LYS A 132 4.11 17.87 15.47
CA LYS A 132 3.20 18.09 14.36
C LYS A 132 3.30 16.93 13.37
N ARG A 133 2.22 16.18 13.20
CA ARG A 133 2.17 15.05 12.26
C ARG A 133 1.06 15.26 11.26
N THR A 134 1.39 15.21 9.97
CA THR A 134 0.42 15.31 8.88
C THR A 134 0.17 13.91 8.32
N TYR A 135 -1.10 13.52 8.26
CA TYR A 135 -1.56 12.26 7.71
C TYR A 135 -2.59 12.51 6.62
N PRO A 136 -2.51 11.81 5.47
CA PRO A 136 -3.63 11.74 4.55
C PRO A 136 -4.75 10.92 5.22
N GLU A 137 -5.93 11.52 5.40
CA GLU A 137 -7.09 10.84 6.00
C GLU A 137 -7.90 10.12 4.93
N SER A 138 -8.15 10.81 3.81
CA SER A 138 -8.93 10.25 2.72
C SER A 138 -8.48 10.79 1.36
N GLN A 139 -8.79 10.00 0.34
CA GLN A 139 -8.69 10.39 -1.06
C GLN A 139 -10.07 10.21 -1.69
N SER A 140 -10.55 11.25 -2.37
CA SER A 140 -11.84 11.22 -3.05
C SER A 140 -11.68 11.65 -4.50
N TYR A 141 -12.37 10.97 -5.41
CA TYR A 141 -12.49 11.47 -6.78
C TYR A 141 -13.33 12.75 -6.80
N TYR A 142 -13.05 13.61 -7.78
CA TYR A 142 -13.84 14.80 -8.06
C TYR A 142 -14.13 14.94 -9.55
N PHE A 143 -15.15 15.72 -9.85
CA PHE A 143 -15.59 16.04 -11.20
C PHE A 143 -16.24 17.43 -11.20
N ILE A 144 -16.49 17.98 -12.38
CA ILE A 144 -17.16 19.25 -12.58
C ILE A 144 -18.55 18.99 -13.11
N ILE A 145 -19.52 19.73 -12.59
CA ILE A 145 -20.83 19.89 -13.23
C ILE A 145 -20.84 21.27 -13.89
N ASP A 146 -21.07 21.30 -15.20
CA ASP A 146 -21.16 22.50 -16.02
C ASP A 146 -22.62 22.81 -16.32
N PHE A 147 -23.12 23.90 -15.75
CA PHE A 147 -24.50 24.40 -15.94
C PHE A 147 -24.60 25.39 -17.10
N GLY A 148 -23.55 25.52 -17.92
CA GLY A 148 -23.47 26.51 -18.99
C GLY A 148 -23.17 27.92 -18.49
N ASN A 149 -22.95 28.85 -19.42
CA ASN A 149 -22.66 30.27 -19.11
C ASN A 149 -21.49 30.47 -18.13
N GLY A 150 -20.52 29.55 -18.12
CA GLY A 150 -19.38 29.56 -17.20
C GLY A 150 -19.69 29.13 -15.78
N LYS A 151 -20.94 28.76 -15.45
CA LYS A 151 -21.34 28.30 -14.11
C LYS A 151 -20.92 26.85 -13.92
N LYS A 152 -19.82 26.65 -13.20
CA LYS A 152 -19.23 25.34 -12.93
C LYS A 152 -19.09 25.10 -11.44
N ILE A 153 -19.39 23.88 -11.00
CA ILE A 153 -19.22 23.44 -9.62
C ILE A 153 -18.35 22.19 -9.63
N LEU A 154 -17.32 22.15 -8.79
CA LEU A 154 -16.55 20.93 -8.57
C LEU A 154 -17.16 20.17 -7.39
N CYS A 155 -17.48 18.89 -7.61
CA CYS A 155 -18.14 18.01 -6.66
C CYS A 155 -17.23 16.84 -6.29
N PHE A 156 -17.38 16.29 -5.09
CA PHE A 156 -16.62 15.13 -4.61
C PHE A 156 -17.49 13.86 -4.62
N GLU A 157 -16.89 12.71 -4.91
CA GLU A 157 -17.57 11.41 -4.93
C GLU A 157 -18.13 11.01 -3.56
N ASN A 158 -17.30 11.05 -2.53
CA ASN A 158 -17.65 10.55 -1.19
C ASN A 158 -18.47 11.54 -0.35
N TYR A 159 -18.75 12.73 -0.89
CA TYR A 159 -19.36 13.82 -0.15
C TYR A 159 -20.41 14.52 -1.01
N THR A 160 -21.64 14.01 -0.99
CA THR A 160 -22.78 14.51 -1.78
C THR A 160 -23.12 15.98 -1.53
N THR A 161 -22.64 16.54 -0.43
CA THR A 161 -22.87 17.90 0.06
C THR A 161 -21.60 18.74 0.16
N SER A 162 -20.48 18.24 -0.37
CA SER A 162 -19.24 19.03 -0.42
C SER A 162 -18.94 19.50 -1.84
N PHE A 163 -18.58 20.77 -1.97
CA PHE A 163 -18.42 21.43 -3.26
C PHE A 163 -17.30 22.44 -3.22
N ILE A 164 -16.65 22.68 -4.36
CA ILE A 164 -15.83 23.87 -4.58
C ILE A 164 -16.56 24.76 -5.58
N ILE A 165 -16.86 25.98 -5.14
CA ILE A 165 -17.57 26.98 -5.93
C ILE A 165 -16.64 28.17 -6.14
N SER A 166 -16.66 28.74 -7.35
CA SER A 166 -16.07 30.05 -7.59
C SER A 166 -17.14 31.13 -7.48
N HIS A 167 -16.90 32.15 -6.65
CA HIS A 167 -17.77 33.31 -6.52
C HIS A 167 -16.93 34.56 -6.28
N LYS A 168 -17.34 35.70 -6.87
CA LYS A 168 -16.67 36.99 -6.65
C LYS A 168 -15.13 36.92 -6.79
N ASN A 169 -14.64 36.17 -7.78
CA ASN A 169 -13.21 35.90 -8.04
C ASN A 169 -12.47 35.16 -6.92
N LYS A 170 -13.18 34.47 -6.03
CA LYS A 170 -12.65 33.60 -4.98
C LYS A 170 -13.11 32.17 -5.20
N LEU A 171 -12.43 31.23 -4.56
CA LEU A 171 -12.89 29.85 -4.42
C LEU A 171 -13.37 29.66 -2.98
N THR A 172 -14.43 28.89 -2.80
CA THR A 172 -14.92 28.48 -1.49
C THR A 172 -15.17 26.98 -1.50
N LEU A 173 -14.65 26.30 -0.48
CA LEU A 173 -14.98 24.92 -0.18
C LEU A 173 -16.19 24.93 0.75
N LEU A 174 -17.32 24.40 0.28
CA LEU A 174 -18.45 24.03 1.11
C LEU A 174 -18.26 22.57 1.49
N HIS A 175 -18.30 22.25 2.78
CA HIS A 175 -18.09 20.89 3.25
C HIS A 175 -18.93 20.63 4.49
N ASN A 176 -19.53 19.45 4.62
CA ASN A 176 -20.44 19.09 5.73
C ASN A 176 -19.81 19.05 7.14
N SER A 177 -18.53 19.38 7.29
CA SER A 177 -17.83 19.51 8.58
C SER A 177 -17.76 20.99 8.99
N PRO A 178 -17.21 21.38 10.16
CA PRO A 178 -17.02 22.79 10.52
C PRO A 178 -15.94 23.52 9.69
N TYR A 179 -15.62 23.02 8.48
CA TYR A 179 -14.61 23.54 7.57
C TYR A 179 -15.07 24.76 6.75
N ASP A 180 -16.27 25.29 6.98
CA ASP A 180 -16.84 26.43 6.24
C ASP A 180 -15.99 27.70 6.33
N LYS A 181 -15.15 27.82 7.36
CA LYS A 181 -14.18 28.91 7.53
C LYS A 181 -12.83 28.61 6.87
N SER A 182 -12.81 27.75 5.86
CA SER A 182 -11.56 27.39 5.18
C SER A 182 -10.92 28.60 4.49
N LYS A 183 -9.60 28.72 4.65
CA LYS A 183 -8.77 29.70 3.94
C LYS A 183 -8.22 29.07 2.68
N VAL A 184 -8.36 29.77 1.56
CA VAL A 184 -7.75 29.38 0.30
C VAL A 184 -6.34 29.94 0.21
N SER A 185 -5.39 29.08 -0.15
CA SER A 185 -3.99 29.44 -0.35
C SER A 185 -3.44 28.77 -1.60
N LYS A 186 -2.38 29.34 -2.17
CA LYS A 186 -1.66 28.69 -3.26
C LYS A 186 -0.87 27.51 -2.71
N ILE A 187 -0.95 26.36 -3.39
CA ILE A 187 -0.09 25.21 -3.09
C ILE A 187 1.37 25.64 -3.32
N GLY A 188 2.17 25.56 -2.26
CA GLY A 188 3.63 25.65 -2.35
C GLY A 188 4.24 24.41 -3.01
N LYS A 189 5.53 24.15 -2.80
CA LYS A 189 6.11 22.86 -3.19
C LYS A 189 5.60 21.79 -2.20
N LEU A 190 4.77 20.86 -2.69
CA LEU A 190 4.37 19.68 -1.93
C LEU A 190 5.60 18.85 -1.55
N LYS A 191 5.60 18.33 -0.32
CA LYS A 191 6.58 17.38 0.19
C LYS A 191 6.17 15.96 -0.17
N ALA A 192 7.08 15.00 0.01
CA ALA A 192 6.79 13.58 -0.24
C ALA A 192 5.66 13.05 0.67
N ILE A 193 5.57 13.51 1.92
CA ILE A 193 4.49 13.12 2.84
C ILE A 193 3.11 13.59 2.37
N ASP A 194 3.03 14.75 1.71
CA ASP A 194 1.76 15.32 1.23
C ASP A 194 1.16 14.50 0.08
N ILE A 195 1.97 13.65 -0.55
CA ILE A 195 1.56 12.82 -1.69
C ILE A 195 1.44 11.35 -1.29
N ASN A 196 1.51 11.01 0.00
CA ASN A 196 1.31 9.65 0.49
C ASN A 196 -0.17 9.22 0.49
N GLY A 197 -0.90 9.51 -0.59
CA GLY A 197 -2.25 8.98 -0.81
C GLY A 197 -2.18 7.55 -1.29
N GLY A 198 -3.17 6.74 -0.92
CA GLY A 198 -3.38 5.44 -1.55
C GLY A 198 -3.53 5.62 -3.06
N ILE A 199 -2.98 4.70 -3.85
CA ILE A 199 -3.36 4.63 -5.25
C ILE A 199 -4.86 4.29 -5.25
N GLY A 200 -5.70 5.22 -5.69
CA GLY A 200 -7.16 5.08 -5.68
C GLY A 200 -7.67 3.89 -6.49
N ASN A 201 -8.98 3.79 -6.66
CA ASN A 201 -9.63 2.73 -7.45
C ASN A 201 -9.31 2.86 -8.96
N TYR A 202 -8.06 2.64 -9.36
CA TYR A 202 -7.66 2.53 -10.75
C TYR A 202 -7.72 1.07 -11.18
N ILE A 203 -7.94 0.84 -12.46
CA ILE A 203 -7.93 -0.50 -13.05
C ILE A 203 -6.90 -0.61 -14.15
N THR A 204 -6.47 -1.85 -14.35
CA THR A 204 -5.70 -2.24 -15.53
C THR A 204 -6.66 -2.86 -16.54
N ASP A 205 -6.48 -2.50 -17.81
CA ASP A 205 -7.23 -3.08 -18.92
C ASP A 205 -6.24 -3.62 -19.96
N THR A 206 -6.57 -4.75 -20.57
CA THR A 206 -5.69 -5.45 -21.52
C THR A 206 -6.20 -5.22 -22.93
N LEU A 207 -5.37 -4.58 -23.75
CA LEU A 207 -5.63 -4.33 -25.16
C LEU A 207 -5.50 -5.62 -25.99
N ALA A 208 -6.00 -5.59 -27.23
CA ALA A 208 -5.98 -6.74 -28.14
C ALA A 208 -4.56 -7.25 -28.44
N ASP A 209 -3.55 -6.37 -28.40
CA ASP A 209 -2.13 -6.70 -28.57
C ASP A 209 -1.45 -7.17 -27.26
N LYS A 210 -2.24 -7.46 -26.22
CA LYS A 210 -1.82 -7.84 -24.86
C LYS A 210 -1.09 -6.75 -24.09
N LYS A 211 -1.03 -5.52 -24.60
CA LYS A 211 -0.52 -4.39 -23.82
C LYS A 211 -1.54 -3.99 -22.75
N ILE A 212 -1.05 -3.44 -21.66
CA ILE A 212 -1.85 -3.01 -20.52
C ILE A 212 -1.93 -1.49 -20.51
N ILE A 213 -3.14 -0.95 -20.30
CA ILE A 213 -3.39 0.46 -20.04
C ILE A 213 -3.92 0.64 -18.61
N TYR A 214 -3.71 1.82 -18.07
CA TYR A 214 -4.14 2.17 -16.72
C TYR A 214 -5.26 3.18 -16.78
N LYS A 215 -6.42 2.84 -16.20
CA LYS A 215 -7.65 3.62 -16.27
C LYS A 215 -8.16 4.06 -14.90
N ASN A 216 -8.86 5.19 -14.85
CA ASN A 216 -9.63 5.62 -13.67
C ASN A 216 -10.98 4.90 -13.58
N VAL A 217 -11.74 5.23 -12.53
CA VAL A 217 -13.10 4.72 -12.31
C VAL A 217 -14.11 5.10 -13.39
N PHE A 218 -13.77 6.06 -14.27
CA PHE A 218 -14.60 6.49 -15.38
C PHE A 218 -14.17 5.86 -16.72
N GLY A 219 -13.25 4.90 -16.68
CA GLY A 219 -12.73 4.20 -17.87
C GLY A 219 -11.77 5.02 -18.72
N GLN A 220 -11.32 6.20 -18.28
CA GLN A 220 -10.35 7.02 -19.01
C GLN A 220 -8.93 6.60 -18.70
N ASN A 221 -8.06 6.66 -19.71
CA ASN A 221 -6.62 6.42 -19.53
C ASN A 221 -6.01 7.52 -18.66
N VAL A 222 -5.32 7.12 -17.60
CA VAL A 222 -4.66 8.05 -16.67
C VAL A 222 -3.15 8.15 -16.88
N LEU A 223 -2.60 7.22 -17.64
CA LEU A 223 -1.25 7.26 -18.20
C LEU A 223 -1.38 7.26 -19.73
N ASN A 224 -0.59 8.07 -20.41
CA ASN A 224 -0.71 8.29 -21.86
C ASN A 224 -0.21 7.09 -22.70
N ASP A 225 0.54 6.17 -22.10
CA ASP A 225 1.18 5.05 -22.78
C ASP A 225 0.47 3.71 -22.48
N SER A 226 0.70 2.71 -23.34
CA SER A 226 0.44 1.31 -23.04
C SER A 226 1.74 0.58 -22.66
N PHE A 227 1.62 -0.47 -21.85
CA PHE A 227 2.75 -1.12 -21.19
C PHE A 227 2.74 -2.64 -21.40
N ASP A 228 3.89 -3.29 -21.27
CA ASP A 228 3.97 -4.75 -21.26
C ASP A 228 3.34 -5.33 -20.00
N SER A 229 3.56 -4.65 -18.87
CA SER A 229 2.89 -4.96 -17.60
C SER A 229 2.89 -3.75 -16.67
N ILE A 230 1.96 -3.76 -15.71
CA ILE A 230 1.84 -2.75 -14.65
C ILE A 230 1.82 -3.48 -13.31
N CYS A 231 2.63 -3.02 -12.38
CA CYS A 231 2.69 -3.48 -11.00
C CYS A 231 2.32 -2.31 -10.08
N ILE A 232 1.18 -2.45 -9.39
CA ILE A 232 0.70 -1.44 -8.44
C ILE A 232 1.28 -1.79 -7.07
N LYS A 233 2.18 -0.96 -6.56
CA LYS A 233 2.82 -1.11 -5.25
C LYS A 233 2.64 0.18 -4.46
N SER A 234 1.41 0.41 -3.98
CA SER A 234 1.01 1.64 -3.31
C SER A 234 2.05 2.13 -2.30
N PRO A 235 2.49 3.39 -2.37
CA PRO A 235 1.98 4.49 -3.22
C PRO A 235 2.68 4.67 -4.58
N PHE A 236 3.45 3.67 -5.06
CA PHE A 236 4.12 3.70 -6.36
C PHE A 236 3.39 2.87 -7.43
N ILE A 237 3.44 3.34 -8.68
CA ILE A 237 3.00 2.56 -9.85
C ILE A 237 4.26 2.25 -10.65
N VAL A 238 4.52 0.98 -10.92
CA VAL A 238 5.67 0.56 -11.71
C VAL A 238 5.21 -0.06 -13.00
N THR A 239 5.69 0.45 -14.13
CA THR A 239 5.35 -0.05 -15.46
C THR A 239 6.57 -0.59 -16.17
N TYR A 240 6.36 -1.64 -16.95
CA TYR A 240 7.38 -2.27 -17.78
C TYR A 240 7.05 -1.97 -19.25
N GLN A 241 8.04 -1.45 -19.99
CA GLN A 241 7.88 -1.15 -21.40
C GLN A 241 9.19 -1.36 -22.13
N ASN A 242 9.25 -2.32 -23.06
CA ASN A 242 10.43 -2.66 -23.85
C ASN A 242 11.66 -2.89 -22.95
N ASN A 243 11.52 -3.75 -21.93
CA ASN A 243 12.53 -4.04 -20.91
C ASN A 243 12.98 -2.84 -20.05
N LYS A 244 12.24 -1.73 -20.06
CA LYS A 244 12.51 -0.57 -19.20
C LYS A 244 11.49 -0.51 -18.07
N ILE A 245 12.00 -0.26 -16.86
CA ILE A 245 11.21 -0.01 -15.67
C ILE A 245 10.97 1.50 -15.55
N ASN A 246 9.70 1.91 -15.59
CA ASN A 246 9.28 3.28 -15.31
C ASN A 246 8.52 3.30 -13.98
N ILE A 247 8.80 4.28 -13.14
CA ILE A 247 8.14 4.41 -11.83
C ILE A 247 7.39 5.73 -11.80
N TYR A 248 6.15 5.69 -11.36
CA TYR A 248 5.28 6.84 -11.15
C TYR A 248 4.91 6.91 -9.67
N ASN A 249 4.63 8.12 -9.19
CA ASN A 249 4.06 8.32 -7.85
C ASN A 249 2.53 8.32 -7.89
N SER A 250 1.91 8.47 -6.72
CA SER A 250 0.46 8.61 -6.50
C SER A 250 -0.19 9.79 -7.25
N ARG A 251 0.59 10.80 -7.66
CA ARG A 251 0.14 11.90 -8.53
C ARG A 251 0.14 11.53 -10.02
N LEU A 252 0.43 10.27 -10.35
CA LEU A 252 0.62 9.78 -11.71
C LEU A 252 1.80 10.45 -12.44
N GLN A 253 2.75 11.03 -11.68
CA GLN A 253 3.92 11.69 -12.25
C GLN A 253 5.05 10.68 -12.41
N LYS A 254 5.56 10.57 -13.64
CA LYS A 254 6.75 9.78 -13.93
C LYS A 254 7.95 10.33 -13.17
N LEU A 255 8.57 9.51 -12.34
CA LEU A 255 9.78 9.90 -11.61
C LEU A 255 10.96 10.00 -12.59
N PRO A 256 11.86 10.99 -12.41
CA PRO A 256 12.99 11.22 -13.32
C PRO A 256 14.14 10.23 -13.09
N LEU A 257 13.82 8.93 -13.09
CA LEU A 257 14.75 7.83 -12.89
C LEU A 257 15.14 7.25 -14.26
N LYS A 258 16.40 6.82 -14.39
CA LYS A 258 16.94 6.25 -15.62
C LYS A 258 17.71 4.98 -15.30
N ASN A 259 17.56 3.95 -16.12
CA ASN A 259 18.27 2.67 -15.98
C ASN A 259 18.01 2.00 -14.62
N VAL A 260 16.74 1.98 -14.21
CA VAL A 260 16.30 1.17 -13.06
C VAL A 260 16.25 -0.28 -13.52
N ARG A 261 16.90 -1.16 -12.78
CA ARG A 261 17.02 -2.59 -13.10
C ARG A 261 16.14 -3.47 -12.21
N ALA A 262 15.94 -3.03 -10.97
CA ALA A 262 15.10 -3.70 -9.98
C ALA A 262 14.59 -2.69 -8.95
N PHE A 263 13.50 -3.04 -8.26
CA PHE A 263 12.93 -2.22 -7.20
C PHE A 263 12.22 -3.07 -6.14
N TYR A 264 12.15 -2.54 -4.92
CA TYR A 264 11.36 -3.08 -3.83
C TYR A 264 10.69 -1.96 -3.06
N VAL A 265 9.39 -2.09 -2.81
CA VAL A 265 8.68 -1.20 -1.89
C VAL A 265 9.00 -1.63 -0.46
N GLU A 266 9.36 -0.66 0.36
CA GLU A 266 9.55 -0.87 1.77
C GLU A 266 8.18 -1.05 2.44
N LYS A 267 8.00 -2.15 3.18
CA LYS A 267 6.74 -2.46 3.84
C LYS A 267 6.35 -1.28 4.76
N TYR A 268 5.10 -0.85 4.69
CA TYR A 268 4.52 0.24 5.51
C TYR A 268 5.06 1.65 5.27
N PHE A 269 6.09 1.84 4.45
CA PHE A 269 6.68 3.15 4.21
C PHE A 269 6.55 3.55 2.74
N PRO A 270 6.32 4.84 2.43
CA PRO A 270 6.28 5.36 1.06
C PRO A 270 7.69 5.50 0.46
N ILE A 271 8.50 4.46 0.61
CA ILE A 271 9.91 4.42 0.24
C ILE A 271 10.12 3.26 -0.73
N LEU A 272 10.88 3.54 -1.78
CA LEU A 272 11.27 2.53 -2.75
C LEU A 272 12.79 2.34 -2.70
N GLN A 273 13.24 1.10 -2.50
CA GLN A 273 14.64 0.72 -2.70
C GLN A 273 14.79 0.33 -4.17
N ILE A 274 15.73 0.97 -4.88
CA ILE A 274 15.96 0.72 -6.31
C ILE A 274 17.41 0.32 -6.56
N LEU A 275 17.61 -0.58 -7.52
CA LEU A 275 18.90 -0.83 -8.15
C LEU A 275 18.99 0.01 -9.43
N GLN A 276 19.86 1.01 -9.42
CA GLN A 276 20.03 1.93 -10.53
C GLN A 276 21.51 2.19 -10.80
N LYS A 277 21.94 2.00 -12.06
CA LYS A 277 23.36 2.15 -12.46
C LYS A 277 24.31 1.41 -11.49
N ASN A 278 23.98 0.15 -11.18
CA ASN A 278 24.73 -0.74 -10.29
C ASN A 278 24.88 -0.23 -8.85
N LYS A 279 24.02 0.69 -8.42
CA LYS A 279 23.95 1.18 -7.04
C LYS A 279 22.56 0.99 -6.48
N VAL A 280 22.50 0.46 -5.26
CA VAL A 280 21.28 0.40 -4.47
C VAL A 280 21.09 1.74 -3.77
N ARG A 281 19.88 2.30 -3.83
CA ARG A 281 19.51 3.50 -3.08
C ARG A 281 18.03 3.52 -2.75
N LYS A 282 17.68 4.23 -1.67
CA LYS A 282 16.29 4.47 -1.28
C LYS A 282 15.83 5.80 -1.86
N ILE A 283 14.63 5.83 -2.41
CA ILE A 283 13.99 7.02 -2.94
C ILE A 283 12.64 7.27 -2.28
N ASN A 284 12.26 8.54 -2.18
CA ASN A 284 10.94 8.96 -1.74
C ASN A 284 9.96 9.06 -2.92
N LEU A 285 8.71 9.46 -2.63
CA LEU A 285 7.65 9.66 -3.63
C LEU A 285 7.91 10.76 -4.69
N LEU A 286 8.99 11.53 -4.54
CA LEU A 286 9.46 12.51 -5.53
C LEU A 286 10.64 11.97 -6.36
N GLY A 287 11.04 10.71 -6.17
CA GLY A 287 12.17 10.08 -6.85
C GLY A 287 13.54 10.60 -6.39
N LYS A 288 13.60 11.33 -5.29
CA LYS A 288 14.84 11.82 -4.67
C LYS A 288 15.35 10.82 -3.64
N ASN A 289 16.65 10.84 -3.35
CA ASN A 289 17.20 10.03 -2.26
C ASN A 289 16.44 10.32 -0.97
N TYR A 290 15.97 9.25 -0.31
CA TYR A 290 15.20 9.34 0.91
C TYR A 290 16.01 10.00 2.03
N LYS A 291 15.37 10.92 2.75
CA LYS A 291 15.87 11.54 3.98
C LYS A 291 14.84 11.37 5.10
N ARG A 292 15.31 11.36 6.35
CA ARG A 292 14.41 11.40 7.51
C ARG A 292 13.46 12.61 7.39
N GLY A 293 12.16 12.37 7.55
CA GLY A 293 11.09 13.35 7.34
C GLY A 293 10.45 13.35 5.94
N ASP A 294 10.93 12.52 5.00
CA ASP A 294 10.25 12.31 3.71
C ASP A 294 9.03 11.37 3.82
N GLY A 295 8.95 10.57 4.89
CA GLY A 295 7.82 9.70 5.22
C GLY A 295 7.23 10.04 6.60
N PRO A 296 6.15 9.35 7.02
CA PRO A 296 5.60 9.55 8.36
C PRO A 296 6.67 9.24 9.40
N ASP A 297 6.75 10.06 10.46
CA ASP A 297 7.63 9.80 11.60
C ASP A 297 7.18 8.50 12.26
N PHE A 298 7.91 7.41 12.02
CA PHE A 298 7.76 6.06 12.58
C PHE A 298 6.36 5.76 13.14
N VAL A 299 5.54 5.07 12.34
CA VAL A 299 4.42 4.34 12.93
C VAL A 299 5.06 3.21 13.73
N ASP A 300 5.00 3.31 15.05
CA ASP A 300 5.35 2.18 15.91
C ASP A 300 4.29 1.10 15.66
N LEU A 301 4.59 0.13 14.81
CA LEU A 301 3.63 -0.92 14.46
C LEU A 301 3.54 -2.02 15.53
N SER A 302 4.29 -1.92 16.64
CA SER A 302 4.31 -2.96 17.68
C SER A 302 2.92 -3.21 18.27
N TYR A 303 2.08 -2.17 18.39
CA TYR A 303 0.70 -2.29 18.87
C TYR A 303 -0.26 -2.97 17.88
N MET A 304 0.12 -3.15 16.61
CA MET A 304 -0.74 -3.83 15.62
C MET A 304 -0.61 -5.36 15.67
N PHE A 305 0.38 -5.89 16.40
CA PHE A 305 0.65 -7.33 16.49
C PHE A 305 0.78 -7.86 17.93
N PRO A 306 -0.10 -7.48 18.89
CA PRO A 306 0.08 -7.83 20.30
C PRO A 306 -0.21 -9.30 20.65
N ASP A 307 -0.89 -10.07 19.79
CA ASP A 307 -1.73 -11.16 20.32
C ASP A 307 -1.34 -12.61 20.02
N ARG A 308 -0.21 -12.91 19.38
CA ARG A 308 0.20 -14.33 19.20
C ARG A 308 1.70 -14.45 19.19
N GLU A 309 2.28 -14.50 20.37
CA GLU A 309 3.67 -14.89 20.58
C GLU A 309 3.67 -16.34 21.06
N VAL A 310 4.19 -17.26 20.24
CA VAL A 310 4.53 -18.59 20.76
C VAL A 310 6.02 -18.65 20.95
N GLU A 311 6.41 -18.91 22.19
CA GLU A 311 7.80 -18.96 22.61
C GLU A 311 8.28 -20.41 22.77
N PHE A 312 9.23 -20.83 21.93
CA PHE A 312 9.92 -22.11 22.07
C PHE A 312 11.41 -21.93 22.36
N LYS A 313 11.95 -22.77 23.23
CA LYS A 313 13.38 -22.82 23.60
C LYS A 313 13.93 -24.23 23.46
N ILE A 314 15.11 -24.36 22.85
CA ILE A 314 15.84 -25.64 22.80
C ILE A 314 16.84 -25.68 23.96
N ILE A 315 16.83 -26.74 24.75
CA ILE A 315 17.73 -26.95 25.90
C ILE A 315 18.49 -28.27 25.75
N LYS A 316 19.76 -28.30 26.17
CA LYS A 316 20.58 -29.51 26.24
C LYS A 316 20.62 -30.03 27.68
N LYS A 317 20.32 -31.31 27.90
CA LYS A 317 20.39 -32.00 29.21
C LYS A 317 20.93 -33.41 29.00
N ASN A 318 21.97 -33.80 29.74
CA ASN A 318 22.53 -35.17 29.71
C ASN A 318 22.80 -35.67 28.27
N ASP A 319 23.46 -34.86 27.45
CA ASP A 319 23.74 -35.08 26.01
C ASP A 319 22.53 -35.18 25.06
N ASP A 320 21.31 -35.12 25.58
CA ASP A 320 20.09 -35.01 24.82
C ASP A 320 19.64 -33.55 24.63
N PHE A 321 18.85 -33.29 23.60
CA PHE A 321 18.20 -32.00 23.36
C PHE A 321 16.70 -32.11 23.57
N TYR A 322 16.11 -31.03 24.07
CA TYR A 322 14.68 -30.93 24.33
C TYR A 322 14.16 -29.57 23.86
N MET A 323 12.97 -29.55 23.28
CA MET A 323 12.23 -28.32 22.99
C MET A 323 11.22 -28.06 24.11
N LYS A 324 11.25 -26.87 24.69
CA LYS A 324 10.33 -26.39 25.72
C LYS A 324 9.50 -25.23 25.18
N SER A 325 8.19 -25.26 25.41
CA SER A 325 7.28 -24.13 25.15
C SER A 325 6.85 -23.46 26.46
N ASN A 326 6.72 -22.13 26.46
CA ASN A 326 6.11 -21.39 27.57
C ASN A 326 4.58 -21.23 27.36
N GLY A 327 3.79 -22.20 27.84
CA GLY A 327 2.39 -21.99 28.29
C GLY A 327 1.25 -21.83 27.25
N ASP A 328 0.15 -22.55 27.53
CA ASP A 328 -1.27 -22.41 27.16
C ASP A 328 -1.73 -22.22 25.70
N ASP A 329 -0.90 -21.76 24.77
CA ASP A 329 -1.33 -21.47 23.38
C ASP A 329 -0.97 -22.54 22.34
N PHE A 330 -0.33 -23.63 22.76
CA PHE A 330 0.02 -24.74 21.84
C PHE A 330 -1.23 -25.41 21.25
N ASP A 331 -2.34 -25.47 22.01
CA ASP A 331 -3.62 -26.02 21.55
C ASP A 331 -4.27 -25.22 20.40
N LYS A 332 -3.87 -23.94 20.20
CA LYS A 332 -4.34 -23.11 19.08
C LYS A 332 -3.64 -23.45 17.75
N TYR A 333 -2.55 -24.22 17.77
CA TYR A 333 -1.78 -24.60 16.57
C TYR A 333 -2.16 -25.98 16.00
N ARG A 334 -3.45 -26.34 16.07
CA ARG A 334 -4.07 -27.47 15.34
C ARG A 334 -3.89 -27.45 13.80
N TRP A 335 -3.17 -26.47 13.26
CA TRP A 335 -2.96 -26.24 11.82
C TRP A 335 -1.58 -26.70 11.30
N ILE A 336 -0.67 -27.18 12.15
CA ILE A 336 0.71 -27.54 11.73
C ILE A 336 0.78 -28.71 10.74
N SER A 337 -0.26 -29.54 10.66
CA SER A 337 -0.81 -30.08 9.41
C SER A 337 -2.01 -30.95 9.79
N LYS A 338 -2.98 -31.10 8.88
CA LYS A 338 -4.07 -32.07 9.10
C LYS A 338 -3.57 -33.53 9.21
N ASP A 339 -2.31 -33.78 8.84
CA ASP A 339 -1.70 -35.11 8.77
C ASP A 339 -0.63 -35.36 9.86
N THR A 340 -0.18 -34.33 10.58
CA THR A 340 0.72 -34.45 11.73
C THR A 340 -0.12 -34.37 12.98
N THR A 341 -0.37 -35.53 13.55
CA THR A 341 -0.99 -35.76 14.85
C THR A 341 -0.19 -35.14 16.00
N PHE A 342 -0.16 -33.81 16.10
CA PHE A 342 0.14 -33.11 17.35
C PHE A 342 -1.14 -33.11 18.17
N TYR A 343 -1.52 -34.28 18.71
CA TYR A 343 -2.68 -34.40 19.60
C TYR A 343 -2.33 -33.89 20.99
N ASN A 344 -3.20 -33.03 21.52
CA ASN A 344 -3.47 -32.73 22.94
C ASN A 344 -2.35 -33.10 23.92
N TYR A 345 -1.51 -32.12 24.25
CA TYR A 345 -0.69 -32.20 25.46
C TYR A 345 -0.91 -30.93 26.26
N GLU A 346 -1.77 -31.04 27.27
CA GLU A 346 -1.95 -30.02 28.30
C GLU A 346 -0.60 -29.71 28.96
N HIS A 347 -0.29 -28.41 29.01
CA HIS A 347 0.73 -27.73 29.83
C HIS A 347 2.21 -28.24 29.75
N LYS A 348 3.09 -27.35 29.25
CA LYS A 348 4.56 -27.48 29.21
C LYS A 348 5.07 -28.74 28.49
N VAL A 349 4.87 -28.79 27.18
CA VAL A 349 5.52 -29.80 26.32
C VAL A 349 7.03 -29.61 26.38
N THR A 350 7.73 -30.57 27.00
CA THR A 350 9.17 -30.78 26.84
C THR A 350 9.34 -31.99 25.93
N GLY A 351 9.50 -31.76 24.63
CA GLY A 351 9.69 -32.85 23.65
C GLY A 351 11.18 -33.15 23.48
N LYS A 352 11.58 -34.42 23.60
CA LYS A 352 12.95 -34.85 23.23
C LYS A 352 13.14 -34.68 21.72
N LEU A 353 14.32 -34.20 21.31
CA LEU A 353 14.71 -34.17 19.91
C LEU A 353 15.41 -35.49 19.55
N TYR A 354 14.67 -36.42 18.93
CA TYR A 354 15.11 -37.80 18.69
C TYR A 354 16.30 -37.90 17.74
N HIS A 355 16.39 -37.01 16.75
CA HIS A 355 17.43 -37.04 15.71
C HIS A 355 18.58 -36.07 15.99
N ALA A 356 18.91 -35.84 17.27
CA ALA A 356 19.85 -34.80 17.69
C ALA A 356 21.23 -35.28 18.18
N ALA A 357 21.44 -36.60 18.34
CA ALA A 357 22.63 -37.16 19.01
C ALA A 357 23.99 -36.80 18.36
N GLN A 358 23.98 -36.47 17.07
CA GLN A 358 25.17 -36.07 16.30
C GLN A 358 25.55 -34.60 16.47
N TYR A 359 24.64 -33.78 17.01
CA TYR A 359 24.84 -32.34 17.13
C TYR A 359 25.47 -31.98 18.48
N ASP A 360 26.34 -31.00 18.47
CA ASP A 360 26.88 -30.34 19.64
C ASP A 360 25.97 -29.20 20.13
N SER A 361 25.34 -28.47 19.19
CA SER A 361 24.29 -27.48 19.48
C SER A 361 23.24 -27.41 18.38
N ILE A 362 22.01 -27.03 18.75
CA ILE A 362 20.89 -26.77 17.83
C ILE A 362 20.38 -25.38 18.15
N ARG A 363 20.29 -24.52 17.14
CA ARG A 363 19.94 -23.12 17.32
C ARG A 363 18.88 -22.69 16.32
N TYR A 364 18.17 -21.64 16.71
CA TYR A 364 17.22 -20.91 15.89
C TYR A 364 17.54 -19.43 16.04
N PHE A 365 17.62 -18.71 14.92
CA PHE A 365 17.75 -17.25 14.80
C PHE A 365 18.50 -16.51 15.94
N ASP A 366 19.77 -16.17 15.66
CA ASP A 366 20.73 -15.42 16.49
C ASP A 366 21.26 -16.15 17.76
N ASP A 367 22.48 -15.81 18.19
CA ASP A 367 23.19 -16.40 19.34
C ASP A 367 22.71 -15.83 20.69
N PHE A 368 21.94 -14.75 20.67
CA PHE A 368 21.47 -14.03 21.86
C PHE A 368 20.02 -14.34 22.26
N MET A 369 19.25 -14.96 21.38
CA MET A 369 17.84 -15.28 21.61
C MET A 369 17.73 -16.78 21.87
N GLU A 370 17.63 -17.18 23.14
CA GLU A 370 17.35 -18.58 23.49
C GLU A 370 15.90 -18.98 23.17
N THR A 371 15.10 -18.05 22.65
CA THR A 371 13.65 -18.18 22.49
C THR A 371 13.22 -17.71 21.10
N MET A 372 12.42 -18.55 20.42
CA MET A 372 11.76 -18.22 19.17
C MET A 372 10.40 -17.64 19.47
N THR A 373 10.15 -16.38 19.12
CA THR A 373 8.80 -15.81 19.08
C THR A 373 8.21 -15.94 17.69
N LEU A 374 7.19 -16.78 17.55
CA LEU A 374 6.38 -16.85 16.33
C LEU A 374 5.37 -15.71 16.33
N TYR A 375 5.64 -14.61 15.61
CA TYR A 375 4.62 -13.60 15.35
C TYR A 375 3.67 -14.10 14.27
N SER A 376 2.38 -14.26 14.57
CA SER A 376 1.37 -14.32 13.51
C SER A 376 1.08 -12.90 13.01
N GLU A 377 2.00 -12.30 12.27
CA GLU A 377 1.56 -11.22 11.38
C GLU A 377 0.52 -11.82 10.43
N ALA A 378 -0.62 -11.17 10.26
CA ALA A 378 -1.75 -11.66 9.46
C ALA A 378 -1.42 -12.02 7.99
N ASP A 379 -0.19 -11.75 7.53
CA ASP A 379 0.32 -12.06 6.18
C ASP A 379 1.62 -12.86 6.13
N TYR A 380 2.30 -13.16 7.24
CA TYR A 380 3.40 -14.13 7.22
C TYR A 380 2.80 -15.53 7.27
N LYS A 381 2.49 -16.10 6.10
CA LYS A 381 2.54 -17.55 5.94
C LYS A 381 3.97 -17.95 6.28
N LYS A 382 4.22 -18.42 7.51
CA LYS A 382 5.49 -19.04 7.82
C LYS A 382 5.72 -20.14 6.81
N SER A 383 6.84 -20.08 6.09
CA SER A 383 7.23 -21.14 5.17
C SER A 383 7.53 -22.37 6.00
N TYR A 384 6.56 -23.28 6.08
CA TYR A 384 6.82 -24.62 6.59
C TYR A 384 7.70 -25.36 5.57
N PRO A 385 8.69 -26.13 6.03
CA PRO A 385 9.01 -26.43 7.45
C PRO A 385 9.86 -25.36 8.15
N ILE A 386 9.80 -25.31 9.49
CA ILE A 386 10.66 -24.40 10.28
C ILE A 386 12.10 -24.90 10.24
N LEU A 387 13.00 -24.06 9.73
CA LEU A 387 14.42 -24.37 9.64
C LEU A 387 15.17 -24.09 10.95
N LEU A 388 16.15 -24.95 11.23
CA LEU A 388 17.09 -24.88 12.34
C LEU A 388 18.49 -25.05 11.77
N TYR A 389 19.49 -24.44 12.42
CA TYR A 389 20.88 -24.75 12.11
C TYR A 389 21.52 -25.48 13.29
N CYS A 390 22.19 -26.59 12.97
CA CYS A 390 22.69 -27.56 13.91
C CYS A 390 24.21 -27.68 13.74
N LYS A 391 24.97 -27.40 14.81
CA LYS A 391 26.42 -27.60 14.80
C LYS A 391 26.72 -29.05 15.11
N LEU A 392 27.45 -29.73 14.23
CA LEU A 392 27.92 -31.09 14.39
C LEU A 392 29.09 -31.15 15.38
N LYS A 393 29.30 -32.31 16.01
CA LYS A 393 30.45 -32.55 16.91
C LYS A 393 31.82 -32.36 16.25
N ASN A 394 31.90 -32.50 14.93
CA ASN A 394 33.12 -32.24 14.14
C ASN A 394 33.34 -30.75 13.81
N GLY A 395 32.48 -29.85 14.28
CA GLY A 395 32.56 -28.41 14.05
C GLY A 395 31.89 -27.90 12.76
N LYS A 396 31.42 -28.79 11.87
CA LYS A 396 30.61 -28.43 10.70
C LYS A 396 29.16 -28.13 11.09
N TYR A 397 28.36 -27.69 10.13
CA TYR A 397 26.96 -27.32 10.35
C TYR A 397 26.01 -28.01 9.37
N ASP A 398 24.82 -28.33 9.84
CA ASP A 398 23.70 -28.82 9.03
C ASP A 398 22.50 -27.88 9.19
N LEU A 399 21.73 -27.68 8.13
CA LEU A 399 20.36 -27.20 8.26
C LEU A 399 19.43 -28.40 8.47
N SER A 400 18.47 -28.27 9.38
CA SER A 400 17.48 -29.30 9.71
C SER A 400 16.10 -28.68 9.83
N THR A 401 15.05 -29.49 9.81
CA THR A 401 13.70 -29.03 10.16
C THR A 401 13.35 -29.37 11.61
N ILE A 402 12.51 -28.56 12.24
CA ILE A 402 12.03 -28.84 13.60
C ILE A 402 11.22 -30.14 13.65
N GLU A 403 10.41 -30.40 12.62
CA GLU A 403 9.56 -31.59 12.50
C GLU A 403 10.40 -32.86 12.40
N TYR A 404 11.51 -32.82 11.67
CA TYR A 404 12.43 -33.93 11.58
C TYR A 404 13.09 -34.24 12.93
N LEU A 405 13.46 -33.22 13.71
CA LEU A 405 14.12 -33.42 15.00
C LEU A 405 13.16 -33.88 16.10
N LEU A 406 11.90 -33.44 16.07
CA LEU A 406 10.91 -33.71 17.12
C LEU A 406 10.24 -35.08 17.01
N LEU A 407 10.10 -35.63 15.81
CA LEU A 407 9.39 -36.89 15.60
C LEU A 407 10.36 -38.07 15.76
N GLU A 408 10.00 -39.07 16.55
CA GLU A 408 10.80 -40.30 16.69
C GLU A 408 10.85 -41.11 15.39
N ASN A 409 9.74 -41.10 14.64
CA ASN A 409 9.59 -41.75 13.34
C ASN A 409 8.99 -40.74 12.35
N PRO A 410 9.78 -39.80 11.80
CA PRO A 410 9.27 -38.79 10.89
C PRO A 410 8.70 -39.42 9.60
N PRO A 411 7.57 -38.93 9.07
CA PRO A 411 7.05 -39.37 7.77
C PRO A 411 8.06 -39.19 6.62
N GLU A 412 7.95 -40.02 5.57
CA GLU A 412 8.91 -40.01 4.44
C GLU A 412 9.08 -38.64 3.77
N ASN A 413 8.01 -37.85 3.67
CA ASN A 413 8.09 -36.49 3.11
C ASN A 413 8.95 -35.55 3.97
N ILE A 414 8.88 -35.66 5.30
CA ILE A 414 9.71 -34.88 6.23
C ILE A 414 11.17 -35.32 6.15
N ILE A 415 11.42 -36.63 6.09
CA ILE A 415 12.77 -37.19 5.88
C ILE A 415 13.35 -36.67 4.56
N ARG A 416 12.58 -36.75 3.46
CA ARG A 416 13.01 -36.26 2.14
C ARG A 416 13.37 -34.78 2.18
N ILE A 417 12.50 -33.93 2.71
CA ILE A 417 12.76 -32.48 2.82
C ILE A 417 14.02 -32.22 3.64
N ASN A 418 14.18 -32.87 4.79
CA ASN A 418 15.35 -32.70 5.65
C ASN A 418 16.66 -33.15 4.99
N ASN A 419 16.63 -34.20 4.18
CA ASN A 419 17.79 -34.70 3.45
C ASN A 419 18.20 -33.80 2.28
N GLU A 420 17.25 -33.05 1.70
CA GLU A 420 17.52 -32.05 0.67
C GLU A 420 18.11 -30.74 1.24
N LEU A 421 18.07 -30.55 2.56
CA LEU A 421 18.65 -29.37 3.19
C LEU A 421 20.18 -29.40 3.14
N PRO A 422 20.85 -28.23 3.04
CA PRO A 422 22.30 -28.14 3.09
C PRO A 422 22.93 -28.81 4.33
N LYS A 423 23.90 -29.70 4.11
CA LYS A 423 24.65 -30.45 5.14
C LYS A 423 26.16 -30.25 5.02
N ASN A 424 26.88 -30.53 6.09
CA ASN A 424 28.34 -30.46 6.19
C ASN A 424 28.89 -29.11 5.73
N LEU A 425 28.26 -28.03 6.19
CA LEU A 425 28.62 -26.65 5.94
C LEU A 425 29.78 -26.23 6.84
N ASP A 426 30.60 -25.31 6.34
CA ASP A 426 31.70 -24.71 7.10
C ASP A 426 31.17 -23.67 8.10
N GLN A 427 30.15 -22.91 7.68
CA GLN A 427 29.53 -21.88 8.49
C GLN A 427 28.05 -21.70 8.15
N VAL A 428 27.26 -21.35 9.16
CA VAL A 428 25.88 -20.87 9.02
C VAL A 428 25.74 -19.59 9.83
N ILE A 429 25.24 -18.52 9.20
CA ILE A 429 24.94 -17.24 9.84
C ILE A 429 23.45 -16.93 9.60
N PRO A 430 22.62 -16.86 10.64
CA PRO A 430 21.21 -16.47 10.49
C PRO A 430 21.11 -15.00 10.04
N ILE A 431 20.18 -14.71 9.13
CA ILE A 431 19.93 -13.35 8.62
C ILE A 431 18.57 -12.84 9.09
N ASP A 432 17.55 -13.67 8.93
CA ASP A 432 16.21 -13.53 9.49
C ASP A 432 15.69 -14.93 9.90
N GLN A 433 14.41 -15.04 10.24
CA GLN A 433 13.82 -16.28 10.71
C GLN A 433 13.86 -17.43 9.69
N ASP A 434 13.89 -17.12 8.39
CA ASP A 434 13.77 -18.10 7.30
C ASP A 434 14.97 -18.09 6.35
N THR A 435 15.90 -17.14 6.50
CA THR A 435 17.05 -16.95 5.63
C THR A 435 18.37 -17.10 6.39
N TYR A 436 19.26 -17.93 5.84
CA TYR A 436 20.61 -18.15 6.36
C TYR A 436 21.65 -17.83 5.29
N ARG A 437 22.75 -17.19 5.70
CA ARG A 437 23.98 -17.22 4.92
C ARG A 437 24.73 -18.49 5.26
N ILE A 438 24.91 -19.36 4.27
CA ILE A 438 25.65 -20.62 4.43
C ILE A 438 26.96 -20.57 3.65
N GLU A 439 27.99 -21.23 4.18
CA GLU A 439 29.32 -21.32 3.57
C GLU A 439 29.79 -22.77 3.46
N LYS A 440 30.41 -23.12 2.33
CA LYS A 440 31.03 -24.42 2.07
C LYS A 440 32.16 -24.27 1.06
N ASP A 441 33.31 -24.85 1.35
CA ASP A 441 34.50 -24.87 0.49
C ASP A 441 34.94 -23.45 0.07
N GLY A 442 34.78 -22.47 0.98
CA GLY A 442 35.10 -21.06 0.75
C GLY A 442 34.14 -20.32 -0.19
N LEU A 443 33.01 -20.93 -0.57
CA LEU A 443 31.91 -20.30 -1.30
C LEU A 443 30.72 -20.12 -0.37
N SER A 444 29.90 -19.10 -0.65
CA SER A 444 28.73 -18.77 0.18
C SER A 444 27.47 -18.56 -0.64
N THR A 445 26.31 -18.60 0.02
CA THR A 445 25.01 -18.22 -0.55
C THR A 445 24.03 -17.79 0.54
N TYR A 446 22.90 -17.19 0.15
CA TYR A 446 21.73 -17.02 1.00
C TYR A 446 20.74 -18.15 0.71
N TYR A 447 20.55 -19.06 1.65
CA TYR A 447 19.55 -20.12 1.57
C TYR A 447 18.27 -19.69 2.32
N PRO A 448 17.06 -19.94 1.80
CA PRO A 448 16.74 -20.68 0.56
C PRO A 448 16.71 -19.83 -0.72
N ILE A 449 17.05 -18.54 -0.66
CA ILE A 449 16.99 -17.60 -1.79
C ILE A 449 17.72 -18.16 -3.03
N ILE A 450 18.94 -18.66 -2.86
CA ILE A 450 19.72 -19.37 -3.88
C ILE A 450 20.20 -20.69 -3.27
N LYS A 451 19.76 -21.80 -3.86
CA LYS A 451 20.12 -23.16 -3.40
C LYS A 451 21.59 -23.51 -3.64
N GLU A 452 22.19 -22.98 -4.70
CA GLU A 452 23.57 -23.28 -5.09
C GLU A 452 24.58 -22.40 -4.31
N ILE A 453 25.58 -23.02 -3.67
CA ILE A 453 26.63 -22.32 -2.94
C ILE A 453 27.73 -21.88 -3.92
N LYS A 454 27.58 -20.68 -4.52
CA LYS A 454 28.43 -20.26 -5.66
C LYS A 454 29.16 -18.93 -5.51
N TYR A 455 28.89 -18.13 -4.49
CA TYR A 455 29.48 -16.80 -4.38
C TYR A 455 30.80 -16.81 -3.62
N LYS A 456 31.88 -16.37 -4.27
CA LYS A 456 33.20 -16.20 -3.64
C LYS A 456 33.21 -15.08 -2.61
N LYS A 457 32.43 -14.01 -2.84
CA LYS A 457 32.14 -12.97 -1.84
C LYS A 457 30.66 -12.65 -1.88
N LEU A 458 30.03 -12.62 -0.71
CA LEU A 458 28.64 -12.23 -0.54
C LEU A 458 28.57 -11.22 0.60
N GLY A 459 28.21 -9.98 0.27
CA GLY A 459 28.00 -8.91 1.25
C GLY A 459 26.70 -9.12 2.01
N VAL A 460 26.54 -8.41 3.13
CA VAL A 460 25.31 -8.42 3.93
C VAL A 460 24.13 -7.91 3.10
N LEU A 461 22.96 -8.52 3.28
CA LEU A 461 21.71 -8.10 2.69
C LEU A 461 21.32 -6.71 3.26
N ASP A 462 21.49 -5.65 2.48
CA ASP A 462 20.91 -4.34 2.78
C ASP A 462 19.43 -4.38 2.38
N ARG A 463 18.64 -4.95 3.29
CA ARG A 463 17.20 -5.21 3.16
C ARG A 463 16.86 -6.14 2.01
N ASN A 464 16.74 -5.64 0.78
CA ASN A 464 16.32 -6.46 -0.36
C ASN A 464 17.47 -6.79 -1.33
N PHE A 465 18.67 -6.27 -1.12
CA PHE A 465 19.80 -6.49 -2.03
C PHE A 465 21.10 -6.79 -1.28
N ALA A 466 21.89 -7.71 -1.82
CA ALA A 466 23.25 -8.00 -1.39
C ALA A 466 24.23 -7.89 -2.56
N ARG A 467 25.43 -7.41 -2.29
CA ARG A 467 26.51 -7.37 -3.29
C ARG A 467 27.18 -8.74 -3.37
N PHE A 468 27.46 -9.24 -4.57
CA PHE A 468 28.21 -10.49 -4.74
C PHE A 468 29.41 -10.38 -5.68
N THR A 469 30.30 -11.36 -5.59
CA THR A 469 31.37 -11.64 -6.55
C THR A 469 31.43 -13.14 -6.83
N LEU A 470 31.37 -13.51 -8.11
CA LEU A 470 31.50 -14.89 -8.58
C LEU A 470 32.97 -15.35 -8.58
N PRO A 471 33.26 -16.67 -8.68
CA PRO A 471 34.62 -17.19 -8.69
C PRO A 471 35.48 -16.62 -9.82
N ASN A 472 34.87 -16.30 -10.97
CA ASN A 472 35.52 -15.69 -12.13
C ASN A 472 35.80 -14.17 -11.98
N GLY A 473 35.42 -13.56 -10.85
CA GLY A 473 35.64 -12.14 -10.56
C GLY A 473 34.51 -11.21 -11.00
N GLN A 474 33.50 -11.69 -11.72
CA GLN A 474 32.31 -10.90 -12.07
C GLN A 474 31.56 -10.47 -10.81
N LYS A 475 31.06 -9.24 -10.83
CA LYS A 475 30.36 -8.63 -9.70
C LYS A 475 28.94 -8.30 -10.07
N GLY A 476 28.05 -8.38 -9.09
CA GLY A 476 26.64 -8.09 -9.29
C GLY A 476 25.90 -7.85 -7.99
N TRP A 477 24.59 -7.65 -8.12
CA TRP A 477 23.66 -7.58 -7.01
C TRP A 477 22.75 -8.79 -7.03
N LEU A 478 22.59 -9.44 -5.89
CA LEU A 478 21.59 -10.47 -5.65
C LEU A 478 20.42 -9.79 -4.94
N ASP A 479 19.20 -9.98 -5.41
CA ASP A 479 18.01 -9.55 -4.68
C ASP A 479 17.42 -10.66 -3.79
N LYS A 480 16.49 -10.28 -2.92
CA LYS A 480 15.86 -11.21 -1.97
C LYS A 480 14.97 -12.28 -2.62
N GLU A 481 14.66 -12.13 -3.91
CA GLU A 481 13.87 -13.07 -4.70
C GLU A 481 14.77 -14.05 -5.49
N GLY A 482 16.09 -13.89 -5.42
CA GLY A 482 17.06 -14.75 -6.09
C GLY A 482 17.46 -14.29 -7.48
N ASN A 483 17.10 -13.07 -7.90
CA ASN A 483 17.56 -12.56 -9.19
C ASN A 483 18.97 -11.97 -9.06
N GLU A 484 19.80 -12.24 -10.07
CA GLU A 484 21.17 -11.75 -10.17
C GLU A 484 21.29 -10.65 -11.22
N TYR A 485 21.87 -9.52 -10.82
CA TYR A 485 22.09 -8.35 -11.67
C TYR A 485 23.59 -8.07 -11.77
N LEU A 486 24.24 -8.65 -12.80
CA LEU A 486 25.66 -8.38 -13.10
C LEU A 486 25.89 -6.91 -13.44
N ASP A 487 27.04 -6.35 -13.08
CA ASP A 487 27.33 -4.94 -13.33
C ASP A 487 27.53 -4.57 -14.80
N GLU A 488 27.91 -5.54 -15.61
CA GLU A 488 28.28 -5.38 -17.03
C GLU A 488 27.09 -5.54 -17.97
#